data_AF-A0A2S6Q463-F1
#
_entry.id   AF-A0A2S6Q463-F1
#
_cell.length_a   1.000
_cell.length_b   1.000
_cell.length_c   1.000
_cell.angle_alpha   90.00
_cell.angle_beta   90.00
_cell.angle_gamma   90.00
#
_symmetry.space_group_name_H-M   'P 1'
#
loop_
_entity.id
_entity.type
_entity.pdbx_description
1 polymer ?
#
loop_
_entity_poly.entity_id
_entity_poly.type
_entity_poly.pdbx_seq_one_letter_code
_entity_poly.pdbx_strand_id
1 'polypeptide(L)'
;MAVELLLEQEELKAENHFQLNKALIEIMQYDKLKSSKSFAQLRKSGSSFVAPAFVILAQKTNCCDTTVQIGFTASKKIGNAIKRALARRRLKAALNEINPQLLENLNSYQLNIIARHKALDVDFEKLVFYFSKTLKNIQKNSQNNAKKD
;
A
#
# COMPACT_ATOMS: atom_id res chain seq x y z
N MET A 1 26.84 -38.16 2.30
CA MET A 1 27.68 -37.17 1.60
C MET A 1 26.92 -36.35 0.56
N ALA A 2 26.52 -36.86 -0.62
CA ALA A 2 25.83 -36.02 -1.62
C ALA A 2 24.43 -35.52 -1.20
N VAL A 3 23.65 -36.35 -0.49
CA VAL A 3 22.31 -36.00 0.03
C VAL A 3 22.38 -34.96 1.15
N GLU A 4 23.40 -35.08 2.00
CA GLU A 4 23.64 -34.21 3.15
C GLU A 4 24.05 -32.81 2.70
N LEU A 5 24.94 -32.75 1.70
CA LEU A 5 25.27 -31.53 0.98
C LEU A 5 24.04 -30.89 0.33
N LEU A 6 23.10 -31.67 -0.23
CA LEU A 6 21.88 -31.10 -0.83
C LEU A 6 20.95 -30.47 0.21
N LEU A 7 20.76 -31.12 1.36
CA LEU A 7 19.92 -30.61 2.46
C LEU A 7 20.47 -29.31 3.04
N GLU A 8 21.79 -29.25 3.28
CA GLU A 8 22.46 -28.06 3.81
C GLU A 8 22.34 -26.87 2.83
N GLN A 9 22.39 -27.14 1.52
CA GLN A 9 22.17 -26.11 0.49
C GLN A 9 20.70 -25.64 0.40
N GLU A 10 19.73 -26.46 0.77
CA GLU A 10 18.32 -26.05 0.85
C GLU A 10 18.04 -25.16 2.08
N GLU A 11 18.59 -25.52 3.24
CA GLU A 11 18.47 -24.72 4.46
C GLU A 11 19.10 -23.33 4.29
N LEU A 12 20.31 -23.26 3.75
CA LEU A 12 21.00 -21.99 3.48
C LEU A 12 20.23 -21.10 2.49
N LYS A 13 19.55 -21.68 1.49
CA LYS A 13 18.69 -20.93 0.56
C LYS A 13 17.44 -20.40 1.26
N ALA A 14 16.83 -21.19 2.15
CA ALA A 14 15.64 -20.78 2.90
C ALA A 14 15.95 -19.63 3.85
N GLU A 15 17.07 -19.69 4.56
CA GLU A 15 17.53 -18.61 5.45
C GLU A 15 17.87 -17.35 4.67
N ASN A 16 18.64 -17.45 3.57
CA ASN A 16 18.94 -16.30 2.73
C ASN A 16 17.68 -15.67 2.15
N HIS A 17 16.72 -16.49 1.69
CA HIS A 17 15.42 -16.03 1.21
C HIS A 17 14.62 -15.34 2.32
N PHE A 18 14.65 -15.86 3.55
CA PHE A 18 14.00 -15.24 4.69
C PHE A 18 14.62 -13.89 5.05
N GLN A 19 15.96 -13.80 5.12
CA GLN A 19 16.68 -12.55 5.40
C GLN A 19 16.46 -11.50 4.31
N LEU A 20 16.49 -11.90 3.03
CA LEU A 20 16.19 -11.00 1.91
C LEU A 20 14.76 -10.47 1.97
N ASN A 21 13.78 -11.33 2.27
CA ASN A 21 12.40 -10.89 2.43
C ASN A 21 12.22 -9.98 3.66
N LYS A 22 12.92 -10.24 4.76
CA LYS A 22 12.92 -9.40 5.95
C LYS A 22 13.51 -8.02 5.66
N ALA A 23 14.67 -7.95 5.02
CA ALA A 23 15.32 -6.70 4.61
C ALA A 23 14.46 -5.93 3.57
N LEU A 24 13.82 -6.62 2.63
CA LEU A 24 12.88 -6.01 1.68
C LEU A 24 11.64 -5.43 2.37
N ILE A 25 11.15 -6.09 3.43
CA ILE A 25 10.05 -5.57 4.26
C ILE A 25 10.51 -4.35 5.07
N GLU A 26 11.72 -4.35 5.63
CA GLU A 26 12.31 -3.19 6.31
C GLU A 26 12.53 -1.99 5.38
N ILE A 27 12.82 -2.21 4.10
CA ILE A 27 12.92 -1.15 3.08
C ILE A 27 11.52 -0.61 2.71
N MET A 28 10.46 -1.40 2.87
CA MET A 28 9.09 -0.97 2.57
C MET A 28 8.48 -0.24 3.77
N GLN A 29 8.16 1.03 3.59
CA GLN A 29 7.55 1.90 4.62
C GLN A 29 6.13 1.47 5.05
N TYR A 30 5.60 0.36 4.53
CA TYR A 30 4.24 -0.09 4.77
C TYR A 30 4.08 -1.61 4.53
N ASP A 31 3.10 -2.21 5.20
CA ASP A 31 2.75 -3.61 5.02
C ASP A 31 1.81 -3.82 3.82
N LYS A 32 1.92 -4.96 3.15
CA LYS A 32 1.00 -5.29 2.05
C LYS A 32 -0.36 -5.76 2.60
N LEU A 33 -1.45 -5.14 2.15
CA LEU A 33 -2.79 -5.66 2.39
C LEU A 33 -3.04 -6.94 1.58
N LYS A 34 -3.18 -8.10 2.25
CA LYS A 34 -3.31 -9.42 1.62
C LYS A 34 -4.75 -9.95 1.54
N SER A 35 -5.58 -9.65 2.54
CA SER A 35 -6.89 -10.31 2.72
C SER A 35 -7.97 -9.77 1.78
N SER A 36 -8.61 -10.66 1.01
CA SER A 36 -9.77 -10.33 0.15
C SER A 36 -10.95 -9.77 0.95
N LYS A 37 -11.18 -10.28 2.16
CA LYS A 37 -12.20 -9.79 3.10
C LYS A 37 -11.94 -8.33 3.48
N SER A 38 -10.69 -7.96 3.75
CA SER A 38 -10.33 -6.57 4.03
C SER A 38 -10.59 -5.66 2.83
N PHE A 39 -10.27 -6.09 1.61
CA PHE A 39 -10.62 -5.33 0.40
C PHE A 39 -12.13 -5.16 0.23
N ALA A 40 -12.94 -6.18 0.55
CA ALA A 40 -14.40 -6.09 0.49
C ALA A 40 -14.93 -5.12 1.56
N GLN A 41 -14.42 -5.21 2.79
CA GLN A 41 -14.79 -4.31 3.88
C GLN A 41 -14.46 -2.85 3.56
N LEU A 42 -13.27 -2.56 3.04
CA LEU A 42 -12.88 -1.22 2.62
C LEU A 42 -13.84 -0.63 1.58
N ARG A 43 -14.34 -1.45 0.65
CA ARG A 43 -15.34 -1.00 -0.35
C ARG A 43 -16.72 -0.76 0.26
N LYS A 44 -17.07 -1.45 1.34
CA LYS A 44 -18.37 -1.34 2.00
C LYS A 44 -18.44 -0.16 2.98
N SER A 45 -17.40 0.04 3.77
CA SER A 45 -17.44 0.96 4.92
C SER A 45 -16.22 1.88 5.04
N GLY A 46 -15.23 1.77 4.15
CA GLY A 46 -14.06 2.63 4.17
C GLY A 46 -14.39 4.07 3.75
N SER A 47 -13.80 5.05 4.43
CA SER A 47 -13.87 6.45 4.05
C SER A 47 -13.11 6.67 2.74
N SER A 48 -13.73 7.38 1.80
CA SER A 48 -13.17 7.60 0.46
C SER A 48 -12.51 8.96 0.32
N PHE A 49 -11.29 8.97 -0.21
CA PHE A 49 -10.52 10.17 -0.48
C PHE A 49 -10.12 10.20 -1.95
N VAL A 50 -10.62 11.19 -2.68
CA VAL A 50 -10.51 11.23 -4.15
C VAL A 50 -9.37 12.15 -4.58
N ALA A 51 -8.46 11.61 -5.39
CA ALA A 51 -7.47 12.37 -6.14
C ALA A 51 -7.75 12.25 -7.66
N PRO A 52 -7.13 13.11 -8.49
CA PRO A 52 -7.28 13.00 -9.94
C PRO A 52 -6.82 11.64 -10.49
N ALA A 53 -5.69 11.12 -9.99
CA ALA A 53 -5.05 9.90 -10.49
C ALA A 53 -5.51 8.61 -9.77
N PHE A 54 -6.04 8.69 -8.56
CA PHE A 54 -6.44 7.53 -7.76
C PHE A 54 -7.52 7.89 -6.74
N VAL A 55 -8.11 6.87 -6.11
CA VAL A 55 -8.96 7.02 -4.93
C VAL A 55 -8.37 6.17 -3.82
N ILE A 56 -8.30 6.69 -2.60
CA ILE A 56 -7.93 5.92 -1.42
C ILE A 56 -9.20 5.60 -0.64
N LEU A 57 -9.45 4.31 -0.42
CA LEU A 57 -10.39 3.87 0.61
C LEU A 57 -9.58 3.56 1.86
N ALA A 58 -9.94 4.20 2.97
CA ALA A 58 -9.23 4.08 4.23
C ALA A 58 -10.17 3.62 5.34
N GLN A 59 -9.69 2.72 6.17
CA GLN A 59 -10.38 2.31 7.39
C GLN A 59 -9.37 2.11 8.50
N LYS A 60 -9.65 2.68 9.67
CA LYS A 60 -8.88 2.41 10.88
C LYS A 60 -9.28 1.01 11.38
N THR A 61 -8.29 0.21 11.73
CA THR A 61 -8.48 -1.09 12.35
C THR A 61 -8.29 -0.98 13.86
N ASN A 62 -8.93 -1.86 14.60
CA ASN A 62 -8.80 -1.92 16.06
C ASN A 62 -7.55 -2.69 16.51
N CYS A 63 -6.74 -3.18 15.57
CA CYS A 63 -5.48 -3.85 15.88
C CYS A 63 -4.43 -2.77 16.15
N CYS A 64 -4.17 -2.53 17.44
CA CYS A 64 -3.17 -1.60 17.91
C CYS A 64 -1.79 -1.93 17.31
N ASP A 65 -1.04 -0.89 16.95
CA ASP A 65 0.40 -0.95 16.65
C ASP A 65 0.82 -1.82 15.45
N THR A 66 -0.06 -1.95 14.45
CA THR A 66 0.33 -2.56 13.17
C THR A 66 0.72 -1.49 12.16
N THR A 67 1.81 -1.71 11.44
CA THR A 67 2.22 -0.87 10.31
C THR A 67 1.05 -0.71 9.34
N VAL A 68 0.90 0.49 8.75
CA VAL A 68 -0.16 0.75 7.76
C VAL A 68 -0.16 -0.32 6.66
N GLN A 69 -1.32 -0.89 6.38
CA GLN A 69 -1.48 -1.94 5.38
C GLN A 69 -2.04 -1.36 4.08
N ILE A 70 -1.34 -1.54 2.97
CA ILE A 70 -1.68 -0.90 1.69
C ILE A 70 -1.87 -1.92 0.59
N GLY A 71 -3.02 -1.81 -0.09
CA GLY A 71 -3.37 -2.55 -1.29
C GLY A 71 -3.52 -1.65 -2.50
N PHE A 72 -3.24 -2.19 -3.69
CA PHE A 72 -3.41 -1.46 -4.96
C PHE A 72 -4.41 -2.18 -5.85
N THR A 73 -5.46 -1.48 -6.25
CA THR A 73 -6.49 -1.98 -7.17
C THR A 73 -6.41 -1.24 -8.50
N ALA A 74 -6.31 -1.97 -9.61
CA ALA A 74 -6.47 -1.42 -10.96
C ALA A 74 -7.57 -2.19 -11.69
N SER A 75 -8.72 -1.53 -11.92
CA SER A 75 -9.89 -2.19 -12.51
C SER A 75 -9.71 -2.42 -14.01
N LYS A 76 -10.58 -3.24 -14.61
CA LYS A 76 -10.67 -3.42 -16.08
C LYS A 76 -10.90 -2.09 -16.82
N LYS A 77 -11.50 -1.07 -16.17
CA LYS A 77 -11.79 0.24 -16.77
C LYS A 77 -10.53 1.07 -17.12
N ILE A 78 -9.37 0.72 -16.57
CA ILE A 78 -8.11 1.41 -16.92
C ILE A 78 -7.62 1.01 -18.31
N GLY A 79 -7.86 -0.25 -18.71
CA GLY A 79 -7.42 -0.81 -19.98
C GLY A 79 -6.86 -2.24 -19.83
N ASN A 80 -5.97 -2.59 -20.76
CA ASN A 80 -5.35 -3.91 -20.84
C ASN A 80 -4.45 -4.25 -19.63
N ALA A 81 -3.95 -5.48 -19.58
CA ALA A 81 -3.10 -5.96 -18.49
C ALA A 81 -1.86 -5.09 -18.27
N ILE A 82 -1.25 -4.61 -19.36
CA ILE A 82 -0.05 -3.76 -19.35
C ILE A 82 -0.37 -2.40 -18.70
N LYS A 83 -1.42 -1.70 -19.16
CA LYS A 83 -1.86 -0.42 -18.58
C LYS A 83 -2.19 -0.55 -17.10
N ARG A 84 -2.87 -1.63 -16.69
CA ARG A 84 -3.16 -1.89 -15.26
C ARG A 84 -1.89 -2.12 -14.44
N ALA A 85 -0.93 -2.87 -14.98
CA ALA A 85 0.36 -3.11 -14.31
C ALA A 85 1.17 -1.82 -14.20
N LEU A 86 1.22 -1.01 -15.27
CA LEU A 86 1.86 0.29 -15.29
C LEU A 86 1.25 1.23 -14.25
N ALA A 87 -0.08 1.35 -14.17
CA ALA A 87 -0.74 2.17 -13.17
C ALA A 87 -0.38 1.74 -11.73
N ARG A 88 -0.39 0.42 -11.45
CA ARG A 88 0.03 -0.08 -10.12
C ARG A 88 1.50 0.23 -9.83
N ARG A 89 2.39 0.06 -10.82
CA ARG A 89 3.82 0.37 -10.67
C ARG A 89 4.06 1.85 -10.39
N ARG A 90 3.44 2.74 -11.16
CA ARG A 90 3.53 4.20 -10.98
C ARG A 90 3.04 4.63 -9.60
N LEU A 91 1.90 4.11 -9.15
CA LEU A 91 1.35 4.42 -7.83
C LEU A 91 2.24 3.90 -6.69
N LYS A 92 2.81 2.70 -6.82
CA LYS A 92 3.77 2.17 -5.84
C LYS A 92 5.03 3.02 -5.76
N ALA A 93 5.61 3.36 -6.91
CA ALA A 93 6.80 4.21 -6.95
C ALA A 93 6.53 5.57 -6.30
N ALA A 94 5.41 6.22 -6.64
CA ALA A 94 5.06 7.51 -6.05
C ALA A 94 4.76 7.45 -4.54
N LEU A 95 4.25 6.32 -4.05
CA LEU A 95 4.05 6.10 -2.62
C LEU A 95 5.38 5.90 -1.88
N ASN A 96 6.37 5.26 -2.51
CA ASN A 96 7.70 5.07 -1.93
C ASN A 96 8.49 6.39 -1.78
N GLU A 97 8.17 7.42 -2.56
CA GLU A 97 8.74 8.78 -2.43
C GLU A 97 8.12 9.58 -1.27
N ILE A 98 7.07 9.07 -0.64
CA ILE A 98 6.44 9.75 0.49
C ILE A 98 7.34 9.64 1.71
N ASN A 99 7.34 10.70 2.54
CA ASN A 99 8.02 10.69 3.83
C ASN A 99 7.45 9.57 4.73
N PRO A 100 8.27 8.65 5.26
CA PRO A 100 7.85 7.57 6.14
C PRO A 100 6.98 8.04 7.32
N GLN A 101 7.26 9.21 7.89
CA GLN A 101 6.50 9.77 9.00
C GLN A 101 5.02 9.99 8.65
N LEU A 102 4.70 10.25 7.38
CA LEU A 102 3.31 10.41 6.94
C LEU A 102 2.57 9.07 6.94
N LEU A 103 3.27 7.97 6.67
CA LEU A 103 2.73 6.62 6.70
C LEU A 103 2.64 6.07 8.13
N GLU A 104 3.63 6.36 8.98
CA GLU A 104 3.63 6.01 10.41
C GLU A 104 2.44 6.63 11.16
N ASN A 105 2.10 7.88 10.84
CA ASN A 105 0.91 8.56 11.35
C ASN A 105 -0.42 7.89 10.93
N LEU A 106 -0.36 6.90 10.02
CA LEU A 106 -1.48 6.07 9.59
C LEU A 106 -1.32 4.61 10.05
N ASN A 107 -0.51 4.35 11.07
CA ASN A 107 -0.48 3.03 11.70
C ASN A 107 -1.88 2.59 12.15
N SER A 108 -2.11 1.28 12.12
CA SER A 108 -3.39 0.62 12.28
C SER A 108 -4.43 0.94 11.19
N TYR A 109 -4.08 1.61 10.09
CA TYR A 109 -4.97 1.75 8.94
C TYR A 109 -4.82 0.62 7.92
N GLN A 110 -5.94 0.29 7.28
CA GLN A 110 -5.97 -0.43 6.01
C GLN A 110 -6.36 0.54 4.90
N LEU A 111 -5.54 0.58 3.85
CA LEU A 111 -5.72 1.43 2.69
C LEU A 111 -5.87 0.59 1.43
N ASN A 112 -6.85 0.92 0.59
CA ASN A 112 -6.94 0.41 -0.77
C ASN A 112 -6.85 1.58 -1.76
N ILE A 113 -5.73 1.65 -2.48
CA ILE A 113 -5.46 2.66 -3.49
C ILE A 113 -5.99 2.15 -4.83
N ILE A 114 -7.07 2.76 -5.30
CA ILE A 114 -7.75 2.42 -6.55
C ILE A 114 -7.26 3.36 -7.65
N ALA A 115 -6.53 2.81 -8.61
CA ALA A 115 -6.03 3.56 -9.75
C ALA A 115 -7.18 4.09 -10.65
N ARG A 116 -7.00 5.30 -11.17
CA ARG A 116 -7.83 5.90 -12.22
C ARG A 116 -7.03 6.07 -13.51
N HIS A 117 -7.70 6.40 -14.61
CA HIS A 117 -7.06 6.53 -15.92
C HIS A 117 -5.90 7.55 -15.91
N LYS A 118 -6.08 8.70 -15.22
CA LYS A 118 -5.05 9.73 -15.06
C LYS A 118 -3.74 9.26 -14.41
N ALA A 119 -3.72 8.11 -13.72
CA ALA A 119 -2.46 7.57 -13.17
C ALA A 119 -1.45 7.16 -14.26
N LEU A 120 -1.92 6.93 -15.49
CA LEU A 120 -1.05 6.57 -16.61
C LEU A 120 -0.24 7.74 -17.12
N ASP A 121 -0.86 8.93 -17.17
CA ASP A 121 -0.35 10.05 -17.98
C ASP A 121 0.07 11.27 -17.13
N VAL A 122 -0.33 11.34 -15.86
CA VAL A 122 0.05 12.46 -14.99
C VAL A 122 1.55 12.44 -14.69
N ASP A 123 2.17 13.63 -14.67
CA ASP A 123 3.56 13.81 -14.23
C ASP A 123 3.81 13.15 -12.88
N PHE A 124 4.98 12.52 -12.73
CA PHE A 124 5.31 11.74 -11.55
C PHE A 124 5.33 12.61 -10.27
N GLU A 125 5.89 13.81 -10.33
CA GLU A 125 5.92 14.76 -9.22
C GLU A 125 4.51 15.14 -8.75
N LYS A 126 3.57 15.36 -9.69
CA LYS A 126 2.17 15.60 -9.37
C LYS A 126 1.52 14.39 -8.70
N LEU A 127 1.91 13.18 -9.08
CA LEU A 127 1.42 11.96 -8.45
C LEU A 127 1.86 11.85 -6.98
N VAL A 128 3.13 12.15 -6.69
CA VAL A 128 3.67 12.23 -5.32
C VAL A 128 2.97 13.33 -4.52
N PHE A 129 2.77 14.51 -5.12
CA PHE A 129 2.03 15.60 -4.52
C PHE A 129 0.59 15.20 -4.16
N TYR A 130 -0.12 14.52 -5.07
CA TYR A 130 -1.47 14.02 -4.80
C TYR A 130 -1.49 13.02 -3.65
N PHE A 131 -0.49 12.13 -3.54
CA PHE A 131 -0.37 11.22 -2.40
C PHE A 131 -0.18 11.98 -1.10
N SER A 132 0.81 12.89 -1.03
CA SER A 132 1.08 13.69 0.17
C SER A 132 -0.17 14.45 0.65
N LYS A 133 -0.87 15.12 -0.28
CA LYS A 133 -2.09 15.87 0.02
C LYS A 133 -3.21 14.95 0.52
N THR A 134 -3.41 13.80 -0.13
CA THR A 134 -4.50 12.88 0.22
C THR A 134 -4.26 12.21 1.57
N LEU A 135 -3.03 11.76 1.85
CA LEU A 135 -2.66 11.14 3.13
C LEU A 135 -2.81 12.12 4.30
N LYS A 136 -2.39 13.39 4.13
CA LYS A 136 -2.63 14.45 5.12
C LYS A 136 -4.13 14.67 5.39
N ASN A 137 -4.96 14.57 4.36
CA ASN A 137 -6.41 14.72 4.52
C ASN A 137 -7.03 13.55 5.31
N ILE A 138 -6.51 12.32 5.13
CA ILE A 138 -6.94 11.15 5.92
C ILE A 138 -6.65 11.38 7.41
N GLN A 139 -5.45 11.86 7.74
CA GLN A 139 -5.05 12.17 9.12
C GLN A 139 -5.95 13.22 9.75
N LYS A 140 -6.21 14.33 9.04
CA LYS A 140 -7.11 15.39 9.53
C LYS A 140 -8.53 14.88 9.76
N ASN A 141 -9.05 14.03 8.87
CA ASN A 141 -10.38 13.45 9.03
C ASN A 141 -10.45 12.56 10.27
N SER A 142 -9.40 11.78 10.56
CA SER A 142 -9.28 10.98 11.78
C SER A 142 -9.38 11.83 13.05
N GLN A 143 -8.63 12.94 13.11
CA GLN A 143 -8.64 13.86 14.25
C GLN A 143 -10.00 14.53 14.47
N ASN A 144 -10.73 14.84 13.40
CA ASN A 144 -12.04 15.47 13.49
C ASN A 144 -13.12 14.49 13.99
N ASN A 145 -13.05 13.21 13.61
CA ASN A 145 -13.98 12.21 14.12
C ASN A 145 -13.76 11.94 15.61
N ALA A 146 -12.50 11.91 16.08
CA ALA A 146 -12.16 11.71 17.49
C ALA A 146 -12.59 12.85 18.44
N LYS A 147 -12.93 14.03 17.91
CA LYS A 147 -13.44 15.17 18.70
C LYS A 147 -14.97 15.23 18.77
N LYS A 148 -15.65 14.36 18.02
CA LYS A 148 -17.11 14.37 17.89
C LYS A 148 -17.80 13.35 18.81
N ASP A 149 -17.02 12.43 19.37
CA ASP A 149 -17.39 11.50 20.44
C ASP A 149 -17.02 12.10 21.81
#